data_AF-A0A929SC62-F1
#
_entry.id   AF-A0A929SC62-F1
#
_cell.length_a   1.000
_cell.length_b   1.000
_cell.length_c   1.000
_cell.angle_alpha   90.00
_cell.angle_beta   90.00
_cell.angle_gamma   90.00
#
_symmetry.space_group_name_H-M   'P 1'
#
loop_
_entity.id
_entity.type
_entity.pdbx_description
1 polymer ?
#
loop_
_entity_poly.entity_id
_entity_poly.type
_entity_poly.pdbx_seq_one_letter_code
_entity_poly.pdbx_strand_id
1 'polypeptide(L)'
;MKKEILVSALAASLFLSQGAFVFADDVKPVKVDETEAITEIAILPPVNMTLEQAYEQLKADSPQAISANFVYESELAVSKGYIENLSNLNKSAREDPWADTSQKPIAELRVDFAKEQAKKNYEAALNSLKREVYEKYYTHKQTEAQLIAAKENYERAIKLKQEADLKFRVGKVSKLETLNADTAVNDALDAYQKAKNGLEADKMGYN
;
A
#
# COMPACT_ATOMS: atom_id res chain seq x y z
N MET A 1 21.79 21.61 -38.01
CA MET A 1 21.06 21.99 -36.78
C MET A 1 20.93 20.74 -35.93
N LYS A 2 21.63 20.71 -34.78
CA LYS A 2 21.81 19.53 -33.93
C LYS A 2 20.79 19.52 -32.79
N LYS A 3 20.24 18.33 -32.53
CA LYS A 3 19.34 17.98 -31.42
C LYS A 3 20.14 17.67 -30.14
N GLU A 4 19.64 18.22 -29.05
CA GLU A 4 19.39 17.65 -27.71
C GLU A 4 20.39 16.72 -27.00
N ILE A 5 20.76 17.21 -25.79
CA ILE A 5 20.64 16.59 -24.45
C ILE A 5 21.27 15.22 -24.21
N LEU A 6 22.29 15.20 -23.34
CA LEU A 6 22.64 14.06 -22.49
C LEU A 6 23.10 14.58 -21.12
N VAL A 7 22.17 14.62 -20.17
CA VAL A 7 22.44 14.65 -18.73
C VAL A 7 22.24 13.22 -18.24
N SER A 8 23.34 12.53 -17.99
CA SER A 8 23.34 11.20 -17.36
C SER A 8 24.52 11.13 -16.40
N ALA A 9 24.34 11.74 -15.22
CA ALA A 9 25.27 11.62 -14.11
C ALA A 9 24.53 11.88 -12.80
N LEU A 10 23.73 10.91 -12.33
CA LEU A 10 23.45 10.73 -10.89
C LEU A 10 22.61 9.47 -10.66
N ALA A 11 23.23 8.41 -10.14
CA ALA A 11 22.63 7.42 -9.23
C ALA A 11 23.60 6.24 -9.05
N ALA A 12 24.84 6.54 -8.65
CA ALA A 12 25.81 5.56 -8.19
C ALA A 12 26.19 5.92 -6.75
N SER A 13 25.27 5.71 -5.81
CA SER A 13 25.56 5.64 -4.36
C SER A 13 24.25 5.53 -3.59
N LEU A 14 23.90 4.34 -3.11
CA LEU A 14 23.21 4.09 -1.82
C LEU A 14 22.71 2.64 -1.78
N PHE A 15 23.61 1.70 -1.54
CA PHE A 15 23.30 0.48 -0.79
C PHE A 15 24.61 -0.01 -0.14
N LEU A 16 24.98 0.65 0.95
CA LEU A 16 25.84 0.11 1.98
C LEU A 16 24.99 -0.08 3.23
N SER A 17 24.48 -1.30 3.43
CA SER A 17 24.17 -1.80 4.77
C SER A 17 24.32 -3.32 4.78
N GLN A 18 25.00 -3.78 5.82
CA GLN A 18 25.62 -5.08 5.99
C GLN A 18 24.63 -6.24 6.13
N GLY A 19 25.08 -7.43 5.73
CA GLY A 19 24.48 -8.72 6.08
C GLY A 19 25.43 -9.84 5.65
N ALA A 20 25.94 -10.60 6.61
CA ALA A 20 27.12 -11.46 6.52
C ALA A 20 27.03 -12.62 5.50
N PHE A 21 28.19 -12.95 4.94
CA PHE A 21 28.49 -14.26 4.35
C PHE A 21 28.28 -15.37 5.39
N VAL A 22 27.54 -16.42 5.03
CA VAL A 22 27.63 -17.74 5.66
C VAL A 22 27.73 -18.77 4.53
N PHE A 23 28.89 -19.40 4.42
CA PHE A 23 29.09 -20.64 3.65
C PHE A 23 28.74 -21.82 4.57
N ALA A 24 27.86 -22.72 4.13
CA ALA A 24 27.76 -24.09 4.66
C ALA A 24 27.14 -25.03 3.61
N ASP A 25 27.99 -25.95 3.16
CA ASP A 25 27.84 -27.28 2.54
C ASP A 25 26.57 -27.78 1.84
N ASP A 26 26.87 -28.45 0.71
CA ASP A 26 26.23 -29.61 0.10
C ASP A 26 24.76 -29.53 -0.34
N VAL A 27 24.55 -29.01 -1.56
CA VAL A 27 23.45 -29.49 -2.41
C VAL A 27 23.98 -29.80 -3.81
N LYS A 28 23.91 -31.09 -4.17
CA LYS A 28 24.27 -31.63 -5.50
C LYS A 28 23.49 -30.91 -6.61
N PRO A 29 24.10 -30.65 -7.78
CA PRO A 29 23.42 -29.95 -8.87
C PRO A 29 22.31 -30.82 -9.47
N VAL A 30 21.06 -30.40 -9.29
CA VAL A 30 19.92 -30.92 -10.05
C VAL A 30 20.03 -30.35 -11.45
N LYS A 31 20.24 -31.22 -12.44
CA LYS A 31 20.11 -30.88 -13.86
C LYS A 31 18.66 -30.50 -14.12
N VAL A 32 18.41 -29.24 -14.47
CA VAL A 32 17.12 -28.81 -15.01
C VAL A 32 17.29 -28.72 -16.53
N ASP A 33 16.53 -29.56 -17.21
CA ASP A 33 16.47 -29.73 -18.66
C ASP A 33 16.08 -28.41 -19.32
N GLU A 34 16.88 -27.97 -20.28
CA GLU A 34 16.70 -26.73 -21.05
C GLU A 34 15.71 -26.96 -22.18
N THR A 35 14.41 -27.05 -21.90
CA THR A 35 13.34 -26.84 -22.88
C THR A 35 12.00 -26.91 -22.16
N GLU A 36 11.09 -26.00 -22.48
CA GLU A 36 9.72 -25.87 -21.92
C GLU A 36 9.59 -24.97 -20.68
N ALA A 37 9.43 -23.66 -20.92
CA ALA A 37 8.36 -22.85 -20.31
C ALA A 37 8.48 -21.38 -20.80
N ILE A 38 8.35 -21.18 -22.12
CA ILE A 38 7.90 -19.88 -22.64
C ILE A 38 6.40 -20.02 -22.83
N THR A 39 5.66 -20.05 -21.74
CA THR A 39 4.19 -20.01 -21.78
C THR A 39 3.70 -19.00 -20.77
N GLU A 40 3.21 -17.89 -21.35
CA GLU A 40 2.22 -17.01 -20.77
C GLU A 40 2.64 -16.27 -19.49
N ILE A 41 3.28 -15.13 -19.72
CA ILE A 41 3.41 -14.09 -18.69
C ILE A 41 2.00 -13.53 -18.49
N ALA A 42 1.23 -14.13 -17.58
CA ALA A 42 -0.05 -13.62 -17.15
C ALA A 42 0.17 -12.22 -16.56
N ILE A 43 -0.04 -11.21 -17.39
CA ILE A 43 -0.23 -9.83 -16.93
C ILE A 43 -1.51 -9.92 -16.10
N LEU A 44 -1.34 -9.94 -14.78
CA LEU A 44 -2.45 -9.88 -13.85
C LEU A 44 -3.34 -8.70 -14.28
N PRO A 45 -4.67 -8.89 -14.35
CA PRO A 45 -5.57 -7.86 -14.83
C PRO A 45 -5.35 -6.59 -14.00
N PRO A 46 -5.17 -5.41 -14.65
CA PRO A 46 -5.06 -4.17 -13.92
C PRO A 46 -6.32 -3.96 -13.09
N VAL A 47 -6.16 -3.60 -11.82
CA VAL A 47 -7.28 -3.20 -10.97
C VAL A 47 -7.90 -1.95 -11.59
N ASN A 48 -8.98 -2.14 -12.35
CA ASN A 48 -9.70 -1.12 -13.11
C ASN A 48 -10.72 -0.35 -12.24
N MET A 49 -10.41 -0.12 -10.96
CA MET A 49 -11.16 0.81 -10.13
C MET A 49 -10.37 2.11 -9.99
N THR A 50 -11.01 3.23 -10.31
CA THR A 50 -10.43 4.53 -10.00
C THR A 50 -10.37 4.69 -8.48
N LEU A 51 -9.43 5.50 -8.01
CA LEU A 51 -9.24 5.73 -6.58
C LEU A 51 -10.50 6.33 -5.90
N GLU A 52 -11.30 7.11 -6.63
CA GLU A 52 -12.63 7.57 -6.18
C GLU A 52 -13.63 6.40 -6.01
N GLN A 53 -13.66 5.45 -6.95
CA GLN A 53 -14.54 4.28 -6.88
C GLN A 53 -14.14 3.35 -5.74
N ALA A 54 -12.84 3.15 -5.53
CA ALA A 54 -12.32 2.36 -4.41
C ALA A 54 -12.71 2.99 -3.07
N TYR A 55 -12.64 4.32 -2.96
CA TYR A 55 -13.06 5.03 -1.77
C TYR A 55 -14.58 4.90 -1.51
N GLU A 56 -15.43 5.09 -2.51
CA GLU A 56 -16.89 4.97 -2.31
C GLU A 56 -17.33 3.55 -1.96
N GLN A 57 -16.70 2.51 -2.54
CA GLN A 57 -16.98 1.13 -2.15
C GLN A 57 -16.53 0.82 -0.72
N LEU A 58 -15.33 1.26 -0.32
CA LEU A 58 -14.85 1.09 1.06
C LEU A 58 -15.67 1.92 2.06
N LYS A 59 -16.14 3.10 1.69
CA LYS A 59 -17.03 3.88 2.54
C LYS A 59 -18.38 3.18 2.78
N ALA A 60 -18.87 2.40 1.81
CA ALA A 60 -20.09 1.63 1.96
C ALA A 60 -19.90 0.37 2.83
N ASP A 61 -18.83 -0.40 2.59
CA ASP A 61 -18.72 -1.78 3.10
C ASP A 61 -17.56 -2.02 4.08
N SER A 62 -16.64 -1.06 4.28
CA SER A 62 -15.48 -1.29 5.15
C SER A 62 -15.87 -1.38 6.63
N PRO A 63 -15.25 -2.29 7.40
CA PRO A 63 -15.39 -2.33 8.86
C PRO A 63 -15.10 -0.99 9.53
N GLN A 64 -14.14 -0.24 8.99
CA GLN A 64 -13.74 1.09 9.46
C GLN A 64 -14.86 2.11 9.27
N ALA A 65 -15.52 2.14 8.12
CA ALA A 65 -16.66 3.02 7.87
C ALA A 65 -17.88 2.65 8.73
N ILE A 66 -18.15 1.35 8.89
CA ILE A 66 -19.21 0.84 9.77
C ILE A 66 -18.93 1.26 11.22
N SER A 67 -17.70 1.09 11.69
CA SER A 67 -17.29 1.50 13.04
C SER A 67 -17.39 3.02 13.22
N ALA A 68 -17.01 3.81 12.21
CA ALA A 68 -17.14 5.27 12.25
C ALA A 68 -18.60 5.71 12.37
N ASN A 69 -19.50 5.08 11.61
CA ASN A 69 -20.95 5.33 11.73
C ASN A 69 -21.49 4.94 13.11
N PHE A 70 -21.05 3.80 13.66
CA PHE A 70 -21.47 3.37 14.99
C PHE A 70 -21.04 4.37 16.07
N VAL A 71 -19.79 4.85 16.02
CA VAL A 71 -19.28 5.87 16.95
C VAL A 71 -20.08 7.16 16.81
N TYR A 72 -20.35 7.61 15.58
CA TYR A 72 -21.16 8.79 15.32
C TYR A 72 -22.56 8.70 15.94
N GLU A 73 -23.27 7.59 15.73
CA GLU A 73 -24.59 7.35 16.33
C GLU A 73 -24.53 7.29 17.86
N SER A 74 -23.45 6.72 18.41
CA SER A 74 -23.22 6.69 19.86
C SER A 74 -23.03 8.10 20.43
N GLU A 75 -22.22 8.94 19.80
CA GLU A 75 -21.99 10.34 20.21
C GLU A 75 -23.26 11.18 20.05
N LEU A 76 -24.06 10.93 19.01
CA LEU A 76 -25.39 11.54 18.86
C LEU A 76 -26.34 11.12 19.99
N ALA A 77 -26.32 9.85 20.41
CA ALA A 77 -27.12 9.39 21.54
C ALA A 77 -26.72 10.11 22.85
N VAL A 78 -25.42 10.31 23.08
CA VAL A 78 -24.93 11.13 24.21
C VAL A 78 -25.43 12.57 24.12
N SER A 79 -25.43 13.17 22.92
CA SER A 79 -25.96 14.52 22.71
C SER A 79 -27.46 14.63 23.03
N LYS A 80 -28.24 13.58 22.75
CA LYS A 80 -29.67 13.50 23.11
C LYS A 80 -29.85 13.52 24.64
N GLY A 81 -29.00 12.83 25.39
CA GLY A 81 -28.98 12.91 26.85
C GLY A 81 -28.74 14.34 27.38
N TYR A 82 -27.86 15.11 26.73
CA TYR A 82 -27.67 16.53 27.09
C TYR A 82 -28.88 17.39 26.72
N ILE A 83 -29.55 17.12 25.60
CA ILE A 83 -30.79 17.81 25.21
C ILE A 83 -31.90 17.55 26.23
N GLU A 84 -32.05 16.31 26.70
CA GLU A 84 -33.03 15.94 27.72
C GLU A 84 -32.75 16.66 29.03
N ASN A 85 -31.48 16.72 29.46
CA ASN A 85 -31.09 17.48 30.63
C ASN A 85 -31.45 18.97 30.49
N LEU A 86 -31.12 19.59 29.36
CA LEU A 86 -31.46 20.99 29.08
C LEU A 86 -32.98 21.21 29.03
N SER A 87 -33.75 20.27 28.50
CA SER A 87 -35.21 20.31 28.49
C SER A 87 -35.78 20.28 29.91
N ASN A 88 -35.25 19.42 30.77
CA ASN A 88 -35.64 19.32 32.18
C ASN A 88 -35.33 20.62 32.95
N LEU A 89 -34.16 21.23 32.72
CA LEU A 89 -33.80 22.53 33.28
C LEU A 89 -34.73 23.66 32.80
N ASN A 90 -35.09 23.65 31.52
CA ASN A 90 -36.05 24.62 30.99
C ASN A 90 -37.46 24.42 31.54
N LYS A 91 -37.86 23.18 31.83
CA LYS A 91 -39.15 22.87 32.44
C LYS A 91 -39.18 23.32 33.91
N SER A 92 -38.16 23.01 34.70
CA SER A 92 -38.09 23.44 36.11
C SER A 92 -38.11 24.96 36.24
N ALA A 93 -37.40 25.67 35.37
CA ALA A 93 -37.39 27.14 35.34
C ALA A 93 -38.75 27.77 34.98
N ARG A 94 -39.63 27.03 34.29
CA ARG A 94 -41.00 27.48 33.97
C ARG A 94 -41.99 27.18 35.08
N GLU A 95 -41.80 26.07 35.79
CA GLU A 95 -42.72 25.59 36.83
C GLU A 95 -42.43 26.21 38.21
N ASP A 96 -41.18 26.58 38.50
CA ASP A 96 -40.76 27.19 39.77
C ASP A 96 -39.96 28.49 39.54
N PRO A 97 -40.49 29.66 39.97
CA PRO A 97 -39.80 30.95 39.88
C PRO A 97 -38.48 31.04 40.65
N TRP A 98 -38.23 30.14 41.61
CA TRP A 98 -37.00 30.09 42.41
C TRP A 98 -36.02 29.01 41.95
N ALA A 99 -36.30 28.33 40.83
CA ALA A 99 -35.41 27.31 40.30
C ALA A 99 -34.01 27.88 39.97
N ASP A 100 -32.96 27.16 40.35
CA ASP A 100 -31.59 27.51 40.01
C ASP A 100 -31.34 27.28 38.51
N THR A 101 -31.18 28.39 37.77
CA THR A 101 -30.93 28.39 36.33
C THR A 101 -29.45 28.61 35.97
N SER A 102 -28.56 28.72 36.97
CA SER A 102 -27.13 29.01 36.76
C SER A 102 -26.43 27.99 35.85
N GLN A 103 -26.92 26.74 35.81
CA GLN A 103 -26.35 25.67 35.00
C GLN A 103 -26.80 25.66 33.54
N LYS A 104 -27.85 26.41 33.19
CA LYS A 104 -28.43 26.40 31.84
C LYS A 104 -27.44 26.77 30.72
N PRO A 105 -26.61 27.82 30.84
CA PRO A 105 -25.62 28.15 29.80
C PRO A 105 -24.60 27.03 29.58
N ILE A 106 -24.20 26.34 30.65
CA ILE A 106 -23.27 25.20 30.56
C ILE A 106 -23.95 24.02 29.88
N ALA A 107 -25.22 23.76 30.17
CA ALA A 107 -25.99 22.69 29.52
C ALA A 107 -26.18 22.95 28.02
N GLU A 108 -26.44 24.19 27.61
CA GLU A 108 -26.51 24.60 26.20
C GLU A 108 -25.17 24.37 25.49
N LEU A 109 -24.06 24.83 26.08
CA LEU A 109 -22.72 24.61 25.55
C LEU A 109 -22.37 23.12 25.40
N ARG A 110 -22.81 22.26 26.32
CA ARG A 110 -22.60 20.80 26.24
C ARG A 110 -23.34 20.17 25.07
N VAL A 111 -24.57 20.62 24.79
CA VAL A 111 -25.35 20.14 23.64
C VAL A 111 -24.65 20.52 22.34
N ASP A 112 -24.28 21.79 22.20
CA ASP A 112 -23.66 22.29 20.98
C ASP A 112 -22.29 21.63 20.75
N PHE A 113 -21.47 21.56 21.80
CA PHE A 113 -20.18 20.88 21.75
C PHE A 113 -20.32 19.41 21.36
N ALA A 114 -21.23 18.66 21.99
CA ALA A 114 -21.38 17.23 21.69
C ALA A 114 -21.82 16.99 20.24
N LYS A 115 -22.74 17.80 19.70
CA LYS A 115 -23.16 17.69 18.29
C LYS A 115 -22.04 18.03 17.32
N GLU A 116 -21.30 19.10 17.60
CA GLU A 116 -20.23 19.55 16.73
C GLU A 116 -19.05 18.57 16.74
N GLN A 117 -18.69 18.04 17.91
CA GLN A 117 -17.64 17.02 18.03
C GLN A 117 -18.05 15.73 17.34
N ALA A 118 -19.31 15.27 17.48
CA ALA A 118 -19.76 14.06 16.80
C ALA A 118 -19.53 14.13 15.29
N LYS A 119 -19.93 15.25 14.69
CA LYS A 119 -19.72 15.48 13.25
C LYS A 119 -18.23 15.55 12.89
N LYS A 120 -17.43 16.29 13.65
CA LYS A 120 -15.98 16.44 13.40
C LYS A 120 -15.23 15.11 13.52
N ASN A 121 -15.58 14.31 14.53
CA ASN A 121 -14.98 12.98 14.76
C ASN A 121 -15.32 12.03 13.60
N TYR A 122 -16.57 12.03 13.14
CA TYR A 122 -16.99 11.24 11.99
C TYR A 122 -16.26 11.67 10.70
N GLU A 123 -16.18 12.96 10.42
CA GLU A 123 -15.42 13.49 9.26
C GLU A 123 -13.93 13.14 9.35
N ALA A 124 -13.34 13.21 10.54
CA ALA A 124 -11.94 12.82 10.77
C ALA A 124 -11.72 11.33 10.51
N ALA A 125 -12.64 10.46 10.94
CA ALA A 125 -12.58 9.03 10.68
C ALA A 125 -12.67 8.72 9.17
N LEU A 126 -13.60 9.37 8.45
CA LEU A 126 -13.70 9.23 6.99
C LEU A 126 -12.46 9.74 6.27
N ASN A 127 -11.89 10.86 6.71
CA ASN A 127 -10.65 11.38 6.13
C ASN A 127 -9.45 10.45 6.40
N SER A 128 -9.40 9.81 7.58
CA SER A 128 -8.39 8.80 7.88
C SER A 128 -8.53 7.58 6.97
N LEU A 129 -9.76 7.09 6.76
CA LEU A 129 -10.06 6.02 5.82
C LEU A 129 -9.64 6.41 4.40
N LYS A 130 -9.99 7.63 3.96
CA LYS A 130 -9.57 8.15 2.66
C LYS A 130 -8.05 8.11 2.50
N ARG A 131 -7.29 8.60 3.48
CA ARG A 131 -5.82 8.56 3.45
C ARG A 131 -5.29 7.12 3.34
N GLU A 132 -5.83 6.19 4.12
CA GLU A 132 -5.42 4.78 4.06
C GLU A 132 -5.65 4.17 2.67
N VAL A 133 -6.79 4.46 2.04
CA VAL A 133 -7.10 4.01 0.68
C VAL A 133 -6.09 4.56 -0.34
N TYR A 134 -5.76 5.85 -0.24
CA TYR A 134 -4.77 6.47 -1.13
C TYR A 134 -3.39 5.85 -0.93
N GLU A 135 -2.97 5.67 0.32
CA GLU A 135 -1.67 5.08 0.66
C GLU A 135 -1.56 3.65 0.12
N LYS A 136 -2.59 2.82 0.34
CA LYS A 136 -2.67 1.48 -0.24
C LYS A 136 -2.61 1.54 -1.76
N TYR A 137 -3.38 2.43 -2.40
CA TYR A 137 -3.43 2.59 -3.88
C TYR A 137 -2.04 2.84 -4.47
N TYR A 138 -1.35 3.83 -3.94
CA TYR A 138 -0.02 4.17 -4.43
C TYR A 138 1.02 3.12 -4.08
N THR A 139 0.92 2.45 -2.93
CA THR A 139 1.78 1.32 -2.57
C THR A 139 1.62 0.19 -3.58
N HIS A 140 0.38 -0.18 -3.92
CA HIS A 140 0.12 -1.21 -4.93
C HIS A 140 0.69 -0.84 -6.30
N LYS A 141 0.50 0.42 -6.74
CA LYS A 141 1.08 0.90 -8.01
C LYS A 141 2.61 0.90 -8.00
N GLN A 142 3.21 1.21 -6.87
CA GLN A 142 4.66 1.13 -6.69
C GLN A 142 5.14 -0.33 -6.77
N THR A 143 4.45 -1.27 -6.13
CA THR A 143 4.77 -2.71 -6.19
C THR A 143 4.59 -3.28 -7.60
N GLU A 144 3.53 -2.88 -8.33
CA GLU A 144 3.36 -3.22 -9.75
C GLU A 144 4.55 -2.73 -10.59
N ALA A 145 4.99 -1.48 -10.38
CA ALA A 145 6.13 -0.93 -11.10
C ALA A 145 7.44 -1.67 -10.77
N GLN A 146 7.64 -2.07 -9.50
CA GLN A 146 8.79 -2.89 -9.09
C GLN A 146 8.78 -4.26 -9.76
N LEU A 147 7.62 -4.91 -9.87
CA LEU A 147 7.48 -6.19 -10.57
C LEU A 147 7.86 -6.04 -12.06
N ILE A 148 7.36 -4.99 -12.72
CA ILE A 148 7.70 -4.70 -14.12
C ILE A 148 9.20 -4.51 -14.29
N ALA A 149 9.83 -3.69 -13.43
CA ALA A 149 11.28 -3.45 -13.49
C ALA A 149 12.09 -4.74 -13.24
N ALA A 150 11.69 -5.57 -12.27
CA ALA A 150 12.35 -6.84 -11.96
C ALA A 150 12.22 -7.83 -13.13
N LYS A 151 11.03 -7.90 -13.76
CA LYS A 151 10.80 -8.71 -14.95
C LYS A 151 11.70 -8.28 -16.10
N GLU A 152 11.77 -6.98 -16.40
CA GLU A 152 12.63 -6.47 -17.45
C GLU A 152 14.12 -6.75 -17.18
N ASN A 153 14.55 -6.67 -15.91
CA ASN A 153 15.92 -7.03 -15.52
C ASN A 153 16.20 -8.51 -15.78
N TYR A 154 15.27 -9.40 -15.44
CA TYR A 154 15.38 -10.83 -15.70
C TYR A 154 15.47 -11.11 -17.22
N GLU A 155 14.62 -10.49 -18.03
CA GLU A 155 14.69 -10.61 -19.49
C GLU A 155 16.01 -10.10 -20.08
N ARG A 156 16.55 -9.01 -19.53
CA ARG A 156 17.88 -8.49 -19.91
C ARG A 156 18.99 -9.46 -19.53
N ALA A 157 18.95 -10.04 -18.33
CA ALA A 157 19.94 -11.01 -17.87
C ALA A 157 19.98 -12.26 -18.76
N ILE A 158 18.81 -12.76 -19.18
CA ILE A 158 18.71 -13.89 -20.12
C ILE A 158 19.41 -13.55 -21.45
N LYS A 159 19.13 -12.37 -22.02
CA LYS A 159 19.75 -11.94 -23.29
C LYS A 159 21.27 -11.83 -23.17
N LEU A 160 21.77 -11.32 -22.04
CA LEU A 160 23.21 -11.21 -21.78
C LEU A 160 23.87 -12.59 -21.63
N LYS A 161 23.21 -13.54 -20.96
CA LYS A 161 23.66 -14.94 -20.91
C LYS A 161 23.76 -15.54 -22.31
N GLN A 162 22.71 -15.42 -23.12
CA GLN A 162 22.71 -15.92 -24.49
C GLN A 162 23.86 -15.35 -25.32
N GLU A 163 24.14 -14.05 -25.17
CA GLU A 163 25.28 -13.39 -25.82
C GLU A 163 26.63 -13.91 -25.29
N ALA A 164 26.77 -14.09 -23.98
CA ALA A 164 27.98 -14.66 -23.37
C ALA A 164 28.25 -16.09 -23.85
N ASP A 165 27.22 -16.94 -23.94
CA ASP A 165 27.31 -18.31 -24.44
C ASP A 165 27.69 -18.35 -25.93
N LEU A 166 27.15 -17.44 -26.74
CA LEU A 166 27.57 -17.27 -28.13
C LEU A 166 29.04 -16.88 -28.23
N LYS A 167 29.49 -15.89 -27.44
CA LYS A 167 30.89 -15.46 -27.40
C LYS A 167 31.82 -16.57 -26.91
N PHE A 168 31.37 -17.39 -25.95
CA PHE A 168 32.16 -18.49 -25.40
C PHE A 168 32.38 -19.57 -26.45
N ARG A 169 31.32 -19.92 -27.21
CA ARG A 169 31.41 -20.88 -28.31
C ARG A 169 32.41 -20.47 -29.40
N VAL A 170 32.57 -19.17 -29.63
CA VAL A 170 33.56 -18.63 -30.59
C VAL A 170 34.90 -18.26 -29.93
N GLY A 171 35.13 -18.66 -28.68
CA GLY A 171 36.39 -18.44 -27.96
C GLY A 171 36.69 -16.99 -27.57
N LYS A 172 35.68 -16.10 -27.56
CA LYS A 172 35.84 -14.66 -27.28
C LYS A 172 35.71 -14.29 -25.80
N VAL A 173 35.17 -15.17 -24.97
CA VAL A 173 35.01 -14.97 -23.51
C VAL A 173 35.39 -16.25 -22.78
N SER A 174 35.71 -16.13 -21.48
CA SER A 174 36.07 -17.26 -20.63
C SER A 174 34.85 -18.05 -20.12
N LYS A 175 35.08 -19.28 -19.62
CA LYS A 175 34.02 -20.05 -18.94
C LYS A 175 33.54 -19.35 -17.65
N LEU A 176 34.41 -18.58 -17.00
CA LEU A 176 34.06 -17.79 -15.82
C LEU A 176 33.03 -16.72 -16.17
N GLU A 177 33.15 -16.05 -17.32
CA GLU A 177 32.19 -15.04 -17.75
C GLU A 177 30.80 -15.62 -18.01
N THR A 178 30.70 -16.83 -18.56
CA THR A 178 29.39 -17.48 -18.74
C THR A 178 28.78 -17.90 -17.40
N LEU A 179 29.58 -18.41 -16.46
CA LEU A 179 29.12 -18.72 -15.10
C LEU A 179 28.65 -17.47 -14.33
N ASN A 180 29.33 -16.34 -14.50
CA ASN A 180 28.89 -15.07 -13.92
C ASN A 180 27.56 -14.61 -14.54
N ALA A 181 27.36 -14.82 -15.85
CA ALA A 181 26.09 -14.53 -16.50
C ALA A 181 24.96 -15.46 -16.03
N ASP A 182 25.24 -16.75 -15.82
CA ASP A 182 24.30 -17.70 -15.20
C ASP A 182 23.88 -17.25 -13.80
N THR A 183 24.85 -16.82 -12.99
CA THR A 183 24.60 -16.31 -11.64
C THR A 183 23.70 -15.07 -11.70
N ALA A 184 23.98 -14.13 -12.60
CA ALA A 184 23.16 -12.93 -12.78
C ALA A 184 21.71 -13.23 -13.22
N VAL A 185 21.49 -14.29 -14.02
CA VAL A 185 20.14 -14.75 -14.38
C VAL A 185 19.40 -15.29 -13.16
N ASN A 186 20.07 -16.11 -12.34
CA ASN A 186 19.47 -16.67 -11.12
C ASN A 186 19.14 -15.56 -10.10
N ASP A 187 20.06 -14.60 -9.89
CA ASP A 187 19.83 -13.47 -9.00
C ASP A 187 18.63 -12.62 -9.47
N ALA A 188 18.52 -12.38 -10.78
CA ALA A 188 17.41 -11.64 -11.36
C ALA A 188 16.08 -12.41 -11.28
N LEU A 189 16.11 -13.74 -11.40
CA LEU A 189 14.95 -14.60 -11.21
C LEU A 189 14.45 -14.52 -9.76
N ASP A 190 15.35 -14.64 -8.79
CA ASP A 190 15.03 -14.53 -7.37
C ASP A 190 14.43 -13.16 -7.04
N ALA A 191 14.98 -12.08 -7.60
CA ALA A 191 14.44 -10.73 -7.45
C ALA A 191 13.03 -10.61 -8.06
N TYR A 192 12.80 -11.20 -9.24
CA TYR A 192 11.48 -11.22 -9.88
C TYR A 192 10.45 -12.00 -9.05
N GLN A 193 10.80 -13.18 -8.53
CA GLN A 193 9.91 -13.97 -7.69
C GLN A 193 9.58 -13.25 -6.37
N LYS A 194 10.56 -12.59 -5.75
CA LYS A 194 10.32 -11.76 -4.55
C LYS A 194 9.34 -10.62 -4.84
N ALA A 195 9.51 -9.91 -5.96
CA ALA A 195 8.60 -8.83 -6.36
C ALA A 195 7.19 -9.36 -6.65
N LYS A 196 7.08 -10.54 -7.27
CA LYS A 196 5.79 -11.19 -7.55
C LYS A 196 5.07 -11.55 -6.25
N ASN A 197 5.77 -12.20 -5.32
CA ASN A 197 5.21 -12.55 -4.01
C ASN A 197 4.80 -11.30 -3.22
N GLY A 198 5.57 -10.20 -3.32
CA GLY A 198 5.20 -8.90 -2.75
C GLY A 198 3.88 -8.36 -3.30
N LEU A 199 3.67 -8.42 -4.62
CA LEU A 199 2.41 -8.00 -5.23
C LEU A 199 1.22 -8.87 -4.81
N GLU A 200 1.43 -10.18 -4.68
CA GLU A 200 0.40 -11.10 -4.18
C GLU A 200 0.03 -10.82 -2.72
N ALA A 201 1.01 -10.53 -1.87
CA ALA A 201 0.79 -10.11 -0.49
C ALA A 201 0.02 -8.78 -0.42
N ASP A 202 0.38 -7.80 -1.26
CA ASP A 202 -0.35 -6.53 -1.34
C ASP A 202 -1.80 -6.75 -1.74
N LYS A 203 -2.08 -7.60 -2.73
CA LYS A 203 -3.46 -7.93 -3.15
C LYS A 203 -4.28 -8.56 -2.03
N MET A 204 -3.67 -9.42 -1.21
CA MET A 204 -4.34 -9.99 -0.05
C MET A 204 -4.70 -8.94 1.01
N GLY A 205 -3.93 -7.84 1.12
CA GLY A 205 -4.23 -6.72 2.03
C GLY A 205 -5.33 -5.75 1.54
N TYR A 206 -5.79 -5.89 0.29
CA TYR A 206 -6.88 -5.11 -0.29
C TYR A 206 -8.26 -5.75 -0.14
N ASN A 207 -8.32 -7.08 -0.04
CA ASN A 207 -9.55 -7.85 0.18
C ASN A 207 -9.86 -7.96 1.68
#